data_AF-A0AAV0T5X1-F1
#
_entry.id   AF-A0AAV0T5X1-F1
#
_cell.length_a   1.000
_cell.length_b   1.000
_cell.length_c   1.000
_cell.angle_alpha   90.00
_cell.angle_beta   90.00
_cell.angle_gamma   90.00
#
_symmetry.space_group_name_H-M   'P 1'
#
loop_
_entity.id
_entity.type
_entity.pdbx_description
1 polymer ?
#
loop_
_entity_poly.entity_id
_entity_poly.type
_entity_poly.pdbx_seq_one_letter_code
_entity_poly.pdbx_strand_id
1 'polypeptide(L)'
;MSPVTPLETVLLGPKLAPSTPSGDGVLSHALDLLALTEKDVLFDLGCGDARILVHAADKTGARCVGVEYNEDLVKRALTRVEEHGVKELVDIRHGDALKVDLTTATAMFLYLVPQGIKMLLPKLEEARELHVRIVTYVFSIPGWKPDDQRIYKGTRVYLYNSPAEKH
;
A
#
# COMPACT_ATOMS: atom_id res chain seq x y z
N MET A 1 3.53 -27.92 -33.50
CA MET A 1 2.99 -26.68 -32.92
C MET A 1 2.80 -26.93 -31.44
N SER A 2 3.59 -26.29 -30.58
CA SER A 2 3.45 -26.43 -29.13
C SER A 2 2.14 -25.77 -28.69
N PRO A 3 1.35 -26.39 -27.79
CA PRO A 3 0.14 -25.77 -27.28
C PRO A 3 0.51 -24.51 -26.48
N VAL A 4 -0.19 -23.43 -26.78
CA VAL A 4 -0.11 -22.19 -26.01
C VAL A 4 -0.79 -22.46 -24.67
N THR A 5 -0.03 -22.40 -23.57
CA THR A 5 -0.60 -22.49 -22.22
C THR A 5 -1.59 -21.33 -22.04
N PRO A 6 -2.83 -21.56 -21.61
CA PRO A 6 -3.76 -20.49 -21.33
C PRO A 6 -3.17 -19.57 -20.25
N LEU A 7 -3.21 -18.25 -20.45
CA LEU A 7 -2.98 -17.30 -19.37
C LEU A 7 -3.90 -17.67 -18.21
N GLU A 8 -3.34 -18.02 -17.05
CA GLU A 8 -4.11 -18.18 -15.83
C GLU A 8 -4.93 -16.90 -15.65
N THR A 9 -6.25 -17.03 -15.75
CA THR A 9 -7.15 -15.93 -15.43
C THR A 9 -6.97 -15.68 -13.95
N VAL A 10 -6.30 -14.56 -13.60
CA VAL A 10 -6.13 -14.15 -12.21
C VAL A 10 -7.53 -14.03 -11.62
N LEU A 11 -7.89 -14.97 -10.74
CA LEU A 11 -9.14 -14.94 -9.99
C LEU A 11 -9.03 -13.83 -8.94
N LEU A 12 -9.31 -12.60 -9.38
CA LEU A 12 -9.28 -11.42 -8.56
C LEU A 12 -10.45 -11.45 -7.56
N GLY A 13 -10.16 -11.01 -6.33
CA GLY A 13 -11.13 -10.88 -5.25
C GLY A 13 -11.99 -9.61 -5.36
N PRO A 14 -12.72 -9.23 -4.31
CA PRO A 14 -13.59 -8.06 -4.31
C PRO A 14 -12.82 -6.73 -4.33
N LYS A 15 -13.39 -5.71 -4.98
CA LYS A 15 -12.88 -4.32 -4.96
C LYS A 15 -13.03 -3.72 -3.56
N LEU A 16 -11.94 -3.17 -3.01
CA LEU A 16 -11.88 -2.67 -1.64
C LEU A 16 -12.29 -1.20 -1.48
N ALA A 17 -12.13 -0.36 -2.51
CA ALA A 17 -12.53 1.06 -2.48
C ALA A 17 -12.77 1.65 -3.88
N PRO A 18 -13.55 2.74 -4.02
CA PRO A 18 -13.58 3.57 -5.24
C PRO A 18 -12.20 4.21 -5.53
N SER A 19 -11.91 4.50 -6.79
CA SER A 19 -10.65 5.16 -7.18
C SER A 19 -10.74 6.66 -6.95
N THR A 20 -10.11 7.16 -5.88
CA THR A 20 -9.96 8.60 -5.62
C THR A 20 -8.50 8.87 -5.27
N PRO A 21 -7.80 9.72 -6.04
CA PRO A 21 -6.39 9.99 -5.76
C PRO A 21 -6.20 10.76 -4.45
N SER A 22 -5.18 10.39 -3.68
CA SER A 22 -4.72 11.17 -2.53
C SER A 22 -4.14 12.52 -2.97
N GLY A 23 -4.39 13.59 -2.21
CA GLY A 23 -3.80 14.90 -2.48
C GLY A 23 -2.34 14.98 -2.04
N ASP A 24 -1.48 15.61 -2.84
CA ASP A 24 -0.01 15.49 -2.70
C ASP A 24 0.53 15.87 -1.31
N GLY A 25 -0.04 16.91 -0.67
CA GLY A 25 0.41 17.35 0.66
C GLY A 25 0.23 16.30 1.77
N VAL A 26 -0.79 15.43 1.68
CA VAL A 26 -1.01 14.42 2.72
C VAL A 26 -0.14 13.18 2.53
N LEU A 27 0.34 12.94 1.31
CA LEU A 27 1.27 11.87 1.01
C LEU A 27 2.58 12.06 1.75
N SER A 28 3.14 13.27 1.71
CA SER A 28 4.36 13.57 2.47
C SER A 28 4.16 13.35 3.97
N HIS A 29 3.02 13.76 4.53
CA HIS A 29 2.74 13.51 5.95
C HIS A 29 2.60 12.03 6.31
N ALA A 30 2.00 11.23 5.42
CA ALA A 30 1.92 9.77 5.59
C ALA A 30 3.31 9.13 5.55
N LEU A 31 4.16 9.52 4.59
CA LEU A 31 5.54 9.02 4.49
C LEU A 31 6.41 9.47 5.67
N ASP A 32 6.23 10.70 6.15
CA ASP A 32 6.95 11.21 7.31
C ASP A 32 6.58 10.44 8.59
N LEU A 33 5.33 9.96 8.70
CA LEU A 33 4.91 9.06 9.79
C LEU A 33 5.50 7.66 9.66
N LEU A 34 5.59 7.13 8.44
CA LEU A 34 6.22 5.83 8.19
C LEU A 34 7.72 5.84 8.46
N ALA A 35 8.37 7.00 8.34
CA ALA A 35 9.81 7.17 8.55
C ALA A 35 10.62 6.15 7.73
N LEU A 36 10.33 6.10 6.43
CA LEU A 36 10.96 5.16 5.50
C LEU A 36 12.43 5.48 5.26
N THR A 37 13.19 4.43 5.02
CA THR A 37 14.60 4.42 4.61
C THR A 37 14.78 3.52 3.39
N GLU A 38 15.96 3.53 2.77
CA GLU A 38 16.31 2.65 1.64
C GLU A 38 16.28 1.15 2.01
N LYS A 39 16.25 0.83 3.30
CA LYS A 39 16.13 -0.55 3.81
C LYS A 39 14.69 -1.04 3.87
N ASP A 40 13.73 -0.14 3.73
CA ASP A 40 12.32 -0.46 3.83
C ASP A 40 11.75 -0.95 2.50
N VAL A 41 10.76 -1.82 2.64
CA VAL A 41 9.82 -2.23 1.59
C VAL A 41 8.43 -1.73 1.97
N LEU A 42 7.94 -0.74 1.21
CA LEU A 42 6.60 -0.17 1.34
C LEU A 42 5.59 -0.94 0.50
N PHE A 43 4.52 -1.41 1.13
CA PHE A 43 3.36 -1.97 0.43
C PHE A 43 2.20 -0.96 0.36
N ASP A 44 1.55 -0.90 -0.79
CA ASP A 44 0.29 -0.15 -1.00
C ASP A 44 -0.78 -1.08 -1.58
N LEU A 45 -1.79 -1.39 -0.76
CA LEU A 45 -2.85 -2.36 -1.07
C LEU A 45 -4.08 -1.63 -1.61
N GLY A 46 -4.20 -1.59 -2.94
CA GLY A 46 -5.10 -0.70 -3.67
C GLY A 46 -4.37 0.55 -4.19
N CYS A 47 -3.22 0.35 -4.85
CA CYS A 47 -2.27 1.44 -5.11
C CYS A 47 -2.70 2.47 -6.16
N GLY A 48 -3.80 2.22 -6.88
CA GLY A 48 -4.34 3.15 -7.87
C GLY A 48 -3.31 3.50 -8.95
N ASP A 49 -2.95 4.79 -9.06
CA ASP A 49 -1.95 5.28 -10.01
C ASP A 49 -0.50 5.30 -9.47
N ALA A 50 -0.24 4.57 -8.38
CA ALA A 50 1.06 4.40 -7.72
C ALA A 50 1.74 5.70 -7.23
N ARG A 51 1.00 6.80 -7.09
CA ARG A 51 1.56 8.10 -6.68
C ARG A 51 2.35 8.07 -5.38
N ILE A 52 1.88 7.32 -4.38
CA ILE A 52 2.55 7.25 -3.07
C ILE A 52 3.81 6.41 -3.15
N LEU A 53 3.80 5.34 -3.94
CA LEU A 53 4.96 4.47 -4.17
C LEU A 53 6.06 5.23 -4.91
N VAL A 54 5.68 5.95 -5.97
CA VAL A 54 6.62 6.81 -6.71
C VAL A 54 7.21 7.88 -5.81
N HIS A 55 6.37 8.57 -5.02
CA HIS A 55 6.85 9.58 -4.08
C HIS A 55 7.76 8.99 -2.99
N ALA A 56 7.48 7.79 -2.50
CA ALA A 56 8.30 7.10 -1.51
C ALA A 56 9.65 6.67 -2.09
N ALA A 57 9.65 5.99 -3.23
CA ALA A 57 10.86 5.54 -3.91
C ALA A 57 11.79 6.71 -4.25
N ASP A 58 11.25 7.79 -4.83
CA ASP A 58 12.00 9.00 -5.19
C ASP A 58 12.59 9.71 -3.95
N LYS A 59 11.79 9.89 -2.89
CA LYS A 59 12.21 10.65 -1.70
C LYS A 59 13.16 9.86 -0.78
N THR A 60 13.04 8.53 -0.73
CA THR A 60 13.67 7.73 0.33
C THR A 60 14.55 6.59 -0.19
N GLY A 61 14.45 6.24 -1.47
CA GLY A 61 15.12 5.06 -2.02
C GLY A 61 14.52 3.73 -1.57
N ALA A 62 13.42 3.74 -0.82
CA ALA A 62 12.73 2.53 -0.37
C ALA A 62 12.22 1.72 -1.57
N ARG A 63 12.28 0.39 -1.43
CA ARG A 63 11.60 -0.50 -2.38
C ARG A 63 10.10 -0.43 -2.13
N CYS A 64 9.31 -0.61 -3.18
CA CYS A 64 7.88 -0.39 -3.16
C CYS A 64 7.15 -1.52 -3.90
N VAL A 65 6.04 -1.98 -3.35
CA VAL A 65 5.14 -2.96 -3.96
C VAL A 65 3.73 -2.42 -3.95
N GLY A 66 3.16 -2.23 -5.13
CA GLY A 66 1.77 -1.85 -5.32
C GLY A 66 0.92 -3.03 -5.76
N VAL A 67 -0.22 -3.25 -5.11
CA VAL A 67 -1.23 -4.22 -5.58
C VAL A 67 -2.47 -3.46 -5.97
N GLU A 68 -2.94 -3.65 -7.20
CA GLU A 68 -4.14 -3.00 -7.72
C GLU A 68 -5.03 -4.02 -8.43
N TYR A 69 -6.33 -3.92 -8.19
CA TYR A 69 -7.36 -4.81 -8.75
C TYR A 69 -7.76 -4.40 -10.17
N ASN A 70 -7.77 -3.09 -10.46
CA ASN A 70 -8.23 -2.57 -11.74
C ASN A 70 -7.08 -2.49 -12.76
N GLU A 71 -7.18 -3.27 -13.84
CA GLU A 71 -6.15 -3.33 -14.89
C GLU A 71 -5.82 -1.97 -15.52
N ASP A 72 -6.79 -1.07 -15.69
CA ASP A 72 -6.54 0.26 -16.26
C ASP A 72 -5.74 1.15 -15.30
N LEU A 73 -5.97 1.01 -13.99
CA LEU A 73 -5.17 1.68 -12.96
C LEU A 73 -3.75 1.09 -12.90
N VAL A 74 -3.59 -0.24 -13.05
CA VAL A 74 -2.28 -0.88 -13.18
C VAL A 74 -1.49 -0.29 -14.34
N LYS A 75 -2.11 -0.15 -15.53
CA LYS A 75 -1.46 0.47 -16.70
C LYS A 75 -1.00 1.90 -16.39
N ARG A 76 -1.86 2.69 -15.74
CA ARG A 76 -1.52 4.07 -15.32
C ARG A 76 -0.40 4.11 -14.28
N ALA A 77 -0.40 3.20 -13.32
CA ALA A 77 0.66 3.06 -12.32
C ALA A 77 1.99 2.74 -12.97
N LEU A 78 2.03 1.76 -13.89
CA LEU A 78 3.23 1.40 -14.64
C LEU A 78 3.76 2.59 -15.46
N THR A 79 2.89 3.31 -16.17
CA THR A 79 3.30 4.54 -16.90
C THR A 79 3.91 5.57 -15.94
N ARG A 80 3.28 5.84 -14.79
CA ARG A 80 3.82 6.80 -13.82
C ARG A 80 5.20 6.37 -13.30
N VAL A 81 5.36 5.09 -12.96
CA VAL A 81 6.64 4.53 -12.47
C VAL A 81 7.76 4.72 -13.49
N GLU A 82 7.48 4.45 -14.77
CA GLU A 82 8.43 4.67 -15.87
C GLU A 82 8.75 6.16 -16.07
N GLU A 83 7.73 7.03 -16.12
CA GLU A 83 7.89 8.48 -16.31
C GLU A 83 8.73 9.15 -15.22
N HIS A 84 8.71 8.61 -14.00
CA HIS A 84 9.49 9.13 -12.86
C HIS A 84 10.83 8.40 -12.68
N GLY A 85 11.17 7.42 -13.54
CA GLY A 85 12.47 6.75 -13.52
C GLY A 85 12.72 5.83 -12.31
N VAL A 86 11.67 5.40 -11.61
CA VAL A 86 11.77 4.61 -10.36
C VAL A 86 11.44 3.12 -10.53
N LYS A 87 11.43 2.62 -11.77
CA LYS A 87 11.05 1.23 -12.11
C LYS A 87 11.86 0.15 -11.40
N GLU A 88 13.12 0.44 -11.04
CA GLU A 88 13.97 -0.51 -10.33
C GLU A 88 13.60 -0.63 -8.83
N LEU A 89 12.86 0.36 -8.31
CA LEU A 89 12.44 0.42 -6.92
C LEU A 89 10.96 0.07 -6.73
N VAL A 90 10.12 0.23 -7.76
CA VAL A 90 8.65 0.07 -7.66
C VAL A 90 8.16 -1.09 -8.51
N ASP A 91 7.62 -2.12 -7.84
CA ASP A 91 6.95 -3.27 -8.45
C ASP A 91 5.42 -3.09 -8.38
N ILE A 92 4.74 -3.14 -9.54
CA ILE A 92 3.28 -3.01 -9.64
C ILE A 92 2.67 -4.35 -10.04
N ARG A 93 1.74 -4.85 -9.22
CA ARG A 93 1.09 -6.14 -9.38
C ARG A 93 -0.40 -5.96 -9.63
N HIS A 94 -0.88 -6.48 -10.75
CA HIS A 94 -2.32 -6.67 -10.98
C HIS A 94 -2.78 -7.87 -10.15
N GLY A 95 -3.57 -7.63 -9.10
CA GLY A 95 -3.85 -8.70 -8.15
C GLY A 95 -4.88 -8.38 -7.08
N ASP A 96 -5.23 -9.43 -6.34
CA ASP A 96 -6.08 -9.38 -5.17
C ASP A 96 -5.24 -9.07 -3.92
N ALA A 97 -5.46 -7.89 -3.35
CA ALA A 97 -4.79 -7.46 -2.11
C ALA A 97 -5.06 -8.40 -0.91
N LEU A 98 -6.14 -9.18 -0.93
CA LEU A 98 -6.44 -10.16 0.12
C LEU A 98 -5.54 -11.42 0.05
N LYS A 99 -4.81 -11.61 -1.04
CA LYS A 99 -3.97 -12.79 -1.30
C LYS A 99 -2.49 -12.47 -1.45
N VAL A 100 -2.10 -11.21 -1.28
CA VAL A 100 -0.70 -10.78 -1.41
C VAL A 100 0.16 -11.44 -0.34
N ASP A 101 1.40 -11.80 -0.69
CA ASP A 101 2.42 -12.20 0.29
C ASP A 101 3.07 -10.95 0.90
N LEU A 102 3.01 -10.82 2.23
CA LEU A 102 3.54 -9.68 2.98
C LEU A 102 4.89 -9.98 3.66
N THR A 103 5.51 -11.14 3.42
CA THR A 103 6.75 -11.57 4.11
C THR A 103 7.92 -10.59 3.97
N THR A 104 7.96 -9.79 2.91
CA THR A 104 9.00 -8.78 2.69
C THR A 104 8.60 -7.38 3.15
N ALA A 105 7.35 -7.18 3.56
CA ALA A 105 6.86 -5.86 3.95
C ALA A 105 7.51 -5.38 5.25
N THR A 106 7.82 -4.08 5.30
CA THR A 106 8.32 -3.39 6.50
C THR A 106 7.46 -2.18 6.86
N ALA A 107 6.75 -1.66 5.85
CA ALA A 107 5.83 -0.55 5.95
C ALA A 107 4.63 -0.79 5.03
N MET A 108 3.48 -0.26 5.40
CA MET A 108 2.26 -0.34 4.60
C MET A 108 1.52 1.00 4.61
N PHE A 109 1.04 1.43 3.45
CA PHE A 109 0.12 2.54 3.30
C PHE A 109 -1.25 2.01 2.85
N LEU A 110 -2.32 2.53 3.44
CA LEU A 110 -3.69 2.18 3.05
C LEU A 110 -4.56 3.42 2.90
N TYR A 111 -5.15 3.57 1.72
CA TYR A 111 -6.24 4.50 1.51
C TYR A 111 -7.48 3.76 1.00
N LEU A 112 -8.27 3.23 1.94
CA LEU A 112 -9.45 2.43 1.64
C LEU A 112 -10.65 2.91 2.46
N VAL A 113 -11.86 2.64 1.95
CA VAL A 113 -13.09 2.89 2.71
C VAL A 113 -13.23 1.88 3.86
N PRO A 114 -14.03 2.16 4.91
CA PRO A 114 -14.13 1.30 6.09
C PRO A 114 -14.47 -0.17 5.78
N GLN A 115 -15.33 -0.41 4.79
CA GLN A 115 -15.66 -1.76 4.36
C GLN A 115 -14.44 -2.50 3.76
N GLY A 116 -13.63 -1.82 2.95
CA GLY A 116 -12.40 -2.38 2.40
C GLY A 116 -11.37 -2.69 3.49
N ILE A 117 -11.20 -1.77 4.45
CA ILE A 117 -10.32 -1.99 5.61
C ILE A 117 -10.80 -3.21 6.41
N LYS A 118 -12.11 -3.34 6.65
CA LYS A 118 -12.68 -4.49 7.36
C LYS A 118 -12.37 -5.82 6.66
N MET A 119 -12.40 -5.84 5.34
CA MET A 119 -12.07 -7.03 4.55
C MET A 119 -10.58 -7.37 4.60
N LEU A 120 -9.71 -6.36 4.71
CA LEU A 120 -8.27 -6.53 4.86
C LEU A 120 -7.82 -6.89 6.28
N LEU A 121 -8.69 -6.83 7.29
CA LEU A 121 -8.30 -7.11 8.68
C LEU A 121 -7.42 -8.37 8.85
N PRO A 122 -7.69 -9.53 8.21
CA PRO A 122 -6.79 -10.68 8.30
C PRO A 122 -5.36 -10.39 7.81
N LYS A 123 -5.20 -9.66 6.71
CA LYS A 123 -3.88 -9.23 6.19
C LYS A 123 -3.22 -8.18 7.10
N LEU A 124 -4.01 -7.34 7.77
CA LEU A 124 -3.48 -6.36 8.74
C LEU A 124 -2.97 -7.04 10.00
N GLU A 125 -3.67 -8.06 10.51
CA GLU A 125 -3.17 -8.86 11.64
C GLU A 125 -1.88 -9.60 11.25
N GLU A 126 -1.82 -10.19 10.05
CA GLU A 126 -0.56 -10.79 9.53
C GLU A 126 0.57 -9.75 9.45
N ALA A 127 0.29 -8.56 8.92
CA ALA A 127 1.27 -7.47 8.85
C ALA A 127 1.77 -7.07 10.26
N ARG A 128 0.89 -7.09 11.26
CA ARG A 128 1.24 -6.82 12.66
C ARG A 128 2.12 -7.91 13.26
N GLU A 129 1.86 -9.18 12.97
CA GLU A 129 2.73 -10.30 13.38
C GLU A 129 4.12 -10.22 12.73
N LEU A 130 4.17 -9.72 11.48
CA LEU A 130 5.41 -9.48 10.73
C LEU A 130 6.13 -8.17 11.11
N HIS A 131 5.64 -7.46 12.11
CA HIS A 131 6.19 -6.18 12.55
C HIS A 131 6.25 -5.09 11.46
N VAL A 132 5.21 -5.00 10.64
CA VAL A 132 5.00 -3.94 9.66
C VAL A 132 4.44 -2.68 10.32
N ARG A 133 5.03 -1.51 10.02
CA ARG A 133 4.45 -0.20 10.35
C ARG A 133 3.34 0.14 9.36
N ILE A 134 2.16 0.49 9.84
CA ILE A 134 1.00 0.74 8.97
C ILE A 134 0.56 2.19 9.11
N VAL A 135 0.39 2.89 7.99
CA VAL A 135 -0.30 4.17 7.95
C VAL A 135 -1.60 4.04 7.18
N THR A 136 -2.71 4.48 7.78
CA THR A 136 -4.00 4.60 7.09
C THR A 136 -4.39 6.06 6.88
N TYR A 137 -5.01 6.33 5.74
CA TYR A 137 -5.46 7.66 5.33
C TYR A 137 -6.99 7.77 5.39
N VAL A 138 -7.50 8.89 5.94
CA VAL A 138 -8.92 9.21 6.19
C VAL A 138 -9.58 8.35 7.26
N PHE A 139 -9.50 7.02 7.13
CA PHE A 139 -10.17 6.06 8.00
C PHE A 139 -9.18 5.27 8.84
N SER A 140 -9.53 5.00 10.10
CA SER A 140 -8.73 4.17 11.02
C SER A 140 -9.01 2.68 10.82
N ILE A 141 -8.14 1.81 11.36
CA ILE A 141 -8.36 0.37 11.41
C ILE A 141 -9.39 0.07 12.52
N PRO A 142 -10.54 -0.57 12.23
CA PRO A 142 -11.54 -0.88 13.23
C PRO A 142 -10.99 -1.77 14.36
N GLY A 143 -11.20 -1.36 15.61
CA GLY A 143 -10.77 -2.11 16.79
C GLY A 143 -9.30 -1.93 17.18
N TRP A 144 -8.52 -1.20 16.39
CA TRP A 144 -7.12 -0.89 16.69
C TRP A 144 -6.98 0.54 17.23
N LYS A 145 -6.10 0.72 18.20
CA LYS A 145 -5.72 2.04 18.71
C LYS A 145 -4.47 2.52 17.96
N PRO A 146 -4.49 3.69 17.29
CA PRO A 146 -3.29 4.23 16.65
C PRO A 146 -2.26 4.69 17.69
N ASP A 147 -0.98 4.53 17.35
CA ASP A 147 0.16 5.00 18.14
C ASP A 147 0.43 6.49 17.94
N ASP A 148 0.21 6.99 16.72
CA ASP A 148 0.22 8.41 16.39
C ASP A 148 -0.91 8.74 15.41
N GLN A 149 -1.37 9.99 15.40
CA GLN A 149 -2.31 10.51 14.42
C GLN A 149 -1.99 11.97 14.10
N ARG A 150 -2.08 12.34 12.83
CA ARG A 150 -1.90 13.73 12.39
C ARG A 150 -3.10 14.21 11.60
N ILE A 151 -3.36 15.50 11.67
CA ILE A 151 -4.41 16.18 10.90
C ILE A 151 -3.73 17.15 9.94
N TYR A 152 -3.99 16.98 8.65
CA TYR A 152 -3.55 17.91 7.62
C TYR A 152 -4.74 18.40 6.81
N LYS A 153 -4.99 19.72 6.82
CA LYS A 153 -6.13 20.37 6.12
C LYS A 153 -7.48 19.68 6.39
N GLY A 154 -7.70 19.22 7.62
CA GLY A 154 -8.92 18.53 8.04
C GLY A 154 -8.92 17.03 7.79
N THR A 155 -7.92 16.48 7.09
CA THR A 155 -7.82 15.04 6.85
C THR A 155 -6.89 14.37 7.85
N ARG A 156 -7.31 13.19 8.33
CA ARG A 156 -6.56 12.39 9.31
C ARG A 156 -5.68 11.35 8.63
N VAL A 157 -4.49 11.16 9.19
CA VAL A 157 -3.60 10.01 8.97
C VAL A 157 -3.32 9.35 10.30
N TYR A 158 -3.31 8.03 10.33
CA TYR A 158 -3.13 7.23 11.54
C TYR A 158 -1.94 6.31 11.36
N LEU A 159 -1.03 6.29 12.34
CA LEU A 159 0.10 5.38 12.39
C LEU A 159 -0.19 4.27 13.41
N TYR A 160 0.12 3.04 13.01
CA TYR A 160 0.13 1.86 13.85
C TYR A 160 1.53 1.27 13.76
N ASN A 161 2.28 1.39 14.84
CA ASN A 161 3.55 0.70 14.98
C ASN A 161 3.28 -0.76 15.32
N SER A 162 4.23 -1.61 14.99
CA SER A 162 4.20 -2.96 15.50
C SER A 162 4.45 -2.94 17.00
N PRO A 163 3.72 -3.74 17.79
CA PRO A 163 4.01 -3.83 19.21
C PRO A 163 5.49 -4.23 19.37
N ALA A 164 6.24 -3.46 20.16
CA ALA A 164 7.60 -3.83 20.52
C ALA A 164 7.60 -5.26 21.07
N GLU A 165 8.60 -6.06 20.71
CA GLU A 165 8.76 -7.40 21.27
C GLU A 165 8.62 -7.32 22.80
N LYS A 166 7.67 -8.07 23.35
CA LYS A 166 7.69 -8.38 24.78
C LYS A 166 8.89 -9.29 24.98
N HIS A 167 10.03 -8.70 25.36
CA HIS A 167 11.12 -9.43 26.00
C HIS A 167 10.63 -10.06 27.31
#